data_AF-A0A2D7B2B8-F1
#
_entry.id   AF-A0A2D7B2B8-F1
#
_cell.length_a   1.000
_cell.length_b   1.000
_cell.length_c   1.000
_cell.angle_alpha   90.00
_cell.angle_beta   90.00
_cell.angle_gamma   90.00
#
_symmetry.space_group_name_H-M   'P 1'
#
loop_
_entity.id
_entity.type
_entity.pdbx_description
1 polymer ?
#
loop_
_entity_poly.entity_id
_entity_poly.type
_entity_poly.pdbx_seq_one_letter_code
_entity_poly.pdbx_strand_id
1 'polypeptide(L)'
;MDTDTSDTPADLIQEDEEALFVYETDYEIGQDNIEVAGLDIHNPVFFLSAGLIILFSGLTLLFPTVSSQYLTAAKTWTLQSADWLFALTAVLVFGFCIALTISPLGKIRLGGPSATPDFSIVSWVAMLFAAGVGAGFMFSGAAEPLAYYT
;
A
#
# COMPACT_ATOMS: atom_id res chain seq x y z
N MET A 1 21.93 33.15 41.75
CA MET A 1 22.31 33.34 40.33
C MET A 1 22.71 31.97 39.87
N ASP A 2 21.73 31.31 39.29
CA ASP A 2 21.40 29.94 39.64
C ASP A 2 22.11 28.98 38.71
N THR A 3 22.85 28.05 39.32
CA THR A 3 23.42 26.88 38.65
C THR A 3 22.33 25.82 38.58
N ASP A 4 21.51 25.87 37.53
CA ASP A 4 20.58 24.79 37.23
C ASP A 4 21.26 23.83 36.25
N THR A 5 21.95 22.83 36.81
CA THR A 5 22.47 21.68 36.06
C THR A 5 21.43 20.56 36.16
N SER A 6 20.52 20.50 35.19
CA SER A 6 19.69 19.31 34.98
C SER A 6 19.42 19.07 33.49
N ASP A 7 20.46 19.14 32.65
CA ASP A 7 20.42 18.46 31.36
C ASP A 7 20.67 16.97 31.63
N THR A 8 19.57 16.22 31.74
CA THR A 8 19.64 14.77 31.96
C THR A 8 20.17 14.13 30.67
N PRO A 9 21.09 13.15 30.72
CA PRO A 9 21.64 12.52 29.52
C PRO A 9 20.59 11.95 28.55
N ALA A 10 19.37 11.72 29.02
CA ALA A 10 18.24 11.25 28.22
C ALA A 10 17.65 12.33 27.31
N ASP A 11 17.65 13.61 27.71
CA ASP A 11 17.10 14.71 26.92
C ASP A 11 18.03 15.03 25.73
N LEU A 12 19.34 14.95 25.96
CA LEU A 12 20.37 15.13 24.92
C LEU A 12 20.38 14.00 23.88
N ILE A 13 19.89 12.80 24.24
CA ILE A 13 19.76 11.62 23.36
C ILE A 13 18.41 11.63 22.59
N GLN A 14 17.48 12.50 22.98
CA GLN A 14 16.19 12.65 22.31
C GLN A 14 16.23 13.76 21.26
N GLU A 15 16.95 14.87 21.52
CA GLU A 15 17.14 15.94 20.54
C GLU A 15 17.95 15.50 19.31
N ASP A 16 18.98 14.66 19.49
CA ASP A 16 19.83 14.13 18.42
C ASP A 16 19.16 12.98 17.62
N GLU A 17 18.29 12.16 18.23
CA GLU A 17 17.41 11.25 17.49
C GLU A 17 16.37 12.01 16.64
N GLU A 18 15.69 13.03 17.19
CA GLU A 18 14.76 13.86 16.40
C GLU A 18 15.48 14.60 15.26
N ALA A 19 16.69 15.11 15.50
CA ALA A 19 17.52 15.74 14.47
C ALA A 19 17.96 14.76 13.37
N LEU A 20 18.12 13.46 13.68
CA LEU A 20 18.45 12.41 12.69
C LEU A 20 17.27 12.06 11.76
N PHE A 21 16.03 12.32 12.17
CA PHE A 21 14.83 12.06 11.35
C PHE A 21 14.35 13.28 10.54
N VAL A 22 14.91 14.48 10.80
CA VAL A 22 14.69 15.66 9.96
C VAL A 22 15.71 15.61 8.82
N TYR A 23 15.29 15.06 7.69
CA TYR A 23 16.06 15.18 6.46
C TYR A 23 15.99 16.64 5.98
N GLU A 24 17.13 17.32 5.97
CA GLU A 24 17.24 18.67 5.42
C GLU A 24 17.27 18.56 3.89
N THR A 25 16.09 18.62 3.28
CA THR A 25 15.95 18.63 1.82
C THR A 25 15.38 19.97 1.37
N ASP A 26 15.93 20.53 0.30
CA ASP A 26 15.36 21.71 -0.40
C ASP A 26 13.97 21.43 -1.03
N TYR A 27 13.43 20.21 -0.85
CA TYR A 27 12.15 19.76 -1.39
C TYR A 27 11.04 19.95 -0.34
N GLU A 28 10.11 20.86 -0.60
CA GLU A 28 8.88 20.99 0.20
C GLU A 28 7.81 20.02 -0.32
N ILE A 29 7.21 19.24 0.59
CA ILE A 29 6.14 18.29 0.26
C ILE A 29 4.96 19.06 -0.33
N GLY A 30 4.66 18.83 -1.61
CA GLY A 30 3.55 19.47 -2.32
C GLY A 30 3.94 20.64 -3.24
N GLN A 31 5.23 20.96 -3.39
CA GLN A 31 5.68 22.07 -4.24
C GLN A 31 5.26 21.99 -5.72
N ASP A 32 5.07 20.78 -6.25
CA ASP A 32 4.66 20.54 -7.64
C ASP A 32 3.14 20.41 -7.79
N ASN A 33 2.40 20.51 -6.68
CA ASN A 33 0.96 20.34 -6.70
C ASN A 33 0.25 21.62 -7.14
N ILE A 34 -0.91 21.43 -7.76
CA ILE A 34 -1.76 22.54 -8.20
C ILE A 34 -2.91 22.64 -7.21
N GLU A 35 -2.92 23.71 -6.42
CA GLU A 35 -4.03 24.03 -5.53
C GLU A 35 -5.13 24.77 -6.29
N VAL A 36 -6.22 24.08 -6.62
CA VAL A 36 -7.40 24.68 -7.27
C VAL A 36 -8.59 24.58 -6.34
N ALA A 37 -9.17 25.72 -5.96
CA ALA A 37 -10.37 25.80 -5.12
C ALA A 37 -10.26 25.02 -3.78
N GLY A 38 -9.06 24.95 -3.20
CA GLY A 38 -8.77 24.22 -1.95
C GLY A 38 -8.52 22.72 -2.14
N LEU A 39 -8.44 22.23 -3.38
CA LEU A 39 -8.06 20.86 -3.72
C LEU A 39 -6.58 20.81 -4.12
N ASP A 40 -5.82 19.99 -3.40
CA ASP A 40 -4.40 19.72 -3.66
C ASP A 40 -4.25 18.62 -4.74
N ILE A 41 -3.92 19.01 -5.98
CA ILE A 41 -3.81 18.08 -7.12
C ILE A 41 -2.36 17.75 -7.42
N HIS A 42 -2.01 16.47 -7.30
CA HIS A 42 -0.69 15.96 -7.65
C HIS A 42 -0.49 15.90 -9.18
N ASN A 43 0.16 16.92 -9.72
CA ASN A 43 0.55 16.99 -11.13
C ASN A 43 1.95 16.37 -11.29
N PRO A 44 2.22 15.49 -12.28
CA PRO A 44 1.39 15.10 -13.43
C PRO A 44 0.53 13.85 -13.23
N VAL A 45 0.67 13.16 -12.10
CA VAL A 45 0.11 11.81 -11.88
C VAL A 45 -1.42 11.79 -12.04
N PHE A 46 -2.10 12.80 -11.50
CA PHE A 46 -3.56 12.89 -11.55
C PHE A 46 -4.09 12.96 -12.99
N PHE A 47 -3.60 13.91 -13.79
CA PHE A 47 -4.10 14.13 -15.15
C PHE A 47 -3.74 12.98 -16.09
N LEU A 48 -2.54 12.42 -15.95
CA LEU A 48 -2.11 11.28 -16.76
C LEU A 48 -2.98 10.04 -16.46
N SER A 49 -3.20 9.75 -15.17
CA SER A 49 -4.01 8.59 -14.76
C SER A 49 -5.47 8.75 -15.16
N ALA A 50 -6.07 9.92 -14.91
CA ALA A 50 -7.44 10.22 -15.29
C ALA A 50 -7.65 10.15 -16.80
N GLY A 51 -6.72 10.73 -17.58
CA GLY A 51 -6.76 10.68 -19.04
C GLY A 51 -6.69 9.25 -19.58
N LEU A 52 -5.78 8.42 -19.03
CA LEU A 52 -5.66 7.01 -19.42
C LEU A 52 -6.91 6.21 -19.08
N ILE A 53 -7.50 6.41 -17.89
CA ILE A 53 -8.73 5.70 -17.48
C ILE A 53 -9.90 6.08 -18.39
N ILE A 54 -10.10 7.38 -18.65
CA ILE A 54 -11.19 7.85 -19.51
C ILE A 54 -11.02 7.34 -20.94
N LEU A 55 -9.79 7.40 -21.47
CA LEU A 55 -9.48 6.89 -22.81
C LEU A 55 -9.76 5.39 -22.91
N PHE A 56 -9.25 4.61 -21.96
CA PHE A 56 -9.41 3.15 -21.95
C PHE A 56 -10.88 2.73 -21.79
N SER A 57 -11.60 3.37 -20.87
CA SER A 57 -13.05 3.15 -20.68
C SER A 57 -13.84 3.54 -21.93
N GLY A 58 -13.57 4.70 -22.52
CA GLY A 58 -14.22 5.17 -23.74
C GLY A 58 -14.01 4.22 -24.92
N LEU A 59 -12.78 3.78 -25.16
CA LEU A 59 -12.49 2.81 -26.23
C LEU A 59 -13.20 1.48 -26.02
N THR A 60 -13.27 0.99 -24.78
CA THR A 60 -13.95 -0.26 -24.44
C THR A 60 -15.46 -0.18 -24.64
N LEU A 61 -16.06 0.97 -24.33
CA LEU A 61 -17.49 1.19 -24.53
C LEU A 61 -17.86 1.40 -26.00
N LEU A 62 -17.00 2.07 -26.79
CA LEU A 62 -17.25 2.32 -28.22
C LEU A 62 -17.03 1.06 -29.08
N PHE A 63 -16.11 0.17 -28.71
CA PHE A 63 -15.73 -1.01 -29.50
C PHE A 63 -15.70 -2.32 -28.68
N PRO A 64 -16.82 -2.74 -28.06
CA PRO A 64 -16.83 -3.80 -27.04
C PRO A 64 -16.33 -5.16 -27.55
N THR A 65 -16.70 -5.57 -28.76
CA THR A 65 -16.29 -6.88 -29.33
C THR A 65 -14.79 -6.94 -29.56
N VAL A 66 -14.22 -5.88 -30.16
CA VAL A 66 -12.79 -5.80 -30.46
C VAL A 66 -12.00 -5.73 -29.16
N SER A 67 -12.41 -4.89 -28.22
CA SER A 67 -11.80 -4.79 -26.89
C SER A 67 -11.83 -6.12 -26.15
N SER A 68 -12.96 -6.83 -26.16
CA SER A 68 -13.05 -8.16 -25.52
C SER A 68 -12.07 -9.16 -26.12
N GLN A 69 -11.87 -9.15 -27.44
CA GLN A 69 -10.93 -10.06 -28.11
C GLN A 69 -9.48 -9.76 -27.68
N TYR A 70 -9.07 -8.49 -27.71
CA TYR A 70 -7.72 -8.10 -27.31
C TYR A 70 -7.47 -8.31 -25.81
N LEU A 71 -8.43 -7.98 -24.94
CA LEU A 71 -8.30 -8.20 -23.50
C LEU A 71 -8.22 -9.68 -23.15
N THR A 72 -9.00 -10.52 -23.83
CA THR A 72 -8.93 -11.98 -23.63
C THR A 72 -7.60 -12.53 -24.14
N ALA A 73 -7.13 -12.09 -25.30
CA ALA A 73 -5.84 -12.49 -25.84
C ALA A 73 -4.69 -12.08 -24.92
N ALA A 74 -4.70 -10.84 -24.41
CA ALA A 74 -3.71 -10.33 -23.47
C ALA A 74 -3.73 -11.09 -22.14
N LYS A 75 -4.92 -11.37 -21.59
CA LYS A 75 -5.10 -12.22 -20.39
C LYS A 75 -4.48 -13.60 -20.63
N THR A 76 -4.86 -14.27 -21.71
CA THR A 76 -4.37 -15.63 -22.01
C THR A 76 -2.86 -15.64 -22.21
N TRP A 77 -2.31 -14.68 -22.95
CA TRP A 77 -0.86 -14.56 -23.15
C TRP A 77 -0.11 -14.33 -21.82
N THR A 78 -0.66 -13.49 -20.95
CA THR A 78 -0.10 -13.20 -19.63
C THR A 78 -0.11 -14.45 -18.76
N LEU A 79 -1.23 -15.19 -18.72
CA LEU A 79 -1.30 -16.45 -17.97
C LEU A 79 -0.31 -17.48 -18.56
N GLN A 80 -0.26 -17.67 -19.87
CA GLN A 80 0.64 -18.67 -20.47
C GLN A 80 2.13 -18.36 -20.25
N SER A 81 2.51 -17.07 -20.26
CA SER A 81 3.92 -16.66 -20.19
C SER A 81 4.40 -16.37 -18.77
N ALA A 82 3.52 -15.83 -17.92
CA ALA A 82 3.87 -15.29 -16.60
C ALA A 82 3.19 -16.02 -15.44
N ASP A 83 2.42 -17.10 -15.66
CA ASP A 83 1.80 -17.89 -14.57
C ASP A 83 2.81 -18.32 -13.50
N TRP A 84 3.99 -18.77 -13.92
CA TRP A 84 5.07 -19.15 -12.99
C TRP A 84 5.50 -17.99 -12.08
N LEU A 85 5.49 -16.75 -12.59
CA LEU A 85 5.86 -15.55 -11.82
C LEU A 85 4.77 -15.25 -10.79
N PHE A 86 3.48 -15.37 -11.15
CA PHE A 86 2.37 -15.19 -10.21
C PHE A 86 2.42 -16.23 -9.09
N ALA A 87 2.60 -17.51 -9.43
CA ALA A 87 2.71 -18.59 -8.45
C ALA A 87 3.93 -18.41 -7.53
N LEU A 88 5.09 -18.08 -8.10
CA LEU A 88 6.32 -17.86 -7.33
C LEU A 88 6.22 -16.63 -6.42
N THR A 89 5.61 -15.54 -6.90
CA THR A 89 5.46 -14.31 -6.11
C THR A 89 4.64 -14.55 -4.85
N ALA A 90 3.54 -15.32 -4.93
CA ALA A 90 2.74 -15.66 -3.77
C ALA A 90 3.56 -16.42 -2.71
N VAL A 91 4.32 -17.44 -3.13
CA VAL A 91 5.18 -18.22 -2.24
C VAL A 91 6.32 -17.37 -1.67
N LEU A 92 6.92 -16.50 -2.48
CA LEU A 92 8.01 -15.61 -2.08
C LEU A 92 7.53 -14.59 -1.05
N VAL A 93 6.44 -13.87 -1.32
CA VAL A 93 5.89 -12.88 -0.38
C VAL A 93 5.46 -13.54 0.93
N PHE A 94 4.81 -14.71 0.86
CA PHE A 94 4.45 -15.47 2.05
C PHE A 94 5.68 -15.89 2.86
N GLY A 95 6.69 -16.46 2.20
CA GLY A 95 7.96 -16.83 2.82
C GLY A 95 8.70 -15.62 3.40
N PHE A 96 8.67 -14.48 2.72
CA PHE A 96 9.25 -13.22 3.19
C PHE A 96 8.56 -12.72 4.46
N CYS A 97 7.22 -12.74 4.51
CA CYS A 97 6.47 -12.35 5.71
C CYS A 97 6.79 -13.27 6.91
N ILE A 98 6.90 -14.59 6.69
CA ILE A 98 7.32 -15.53 7.74
C ILE A 98 8.76 -15.23 8.16
N ALA A 99 9.67 -15.03 7.21
CA ALA A 99 11.06 -14.70 7.49
C ALA A 99 11.16 -13.42 8.33
N LEU A 100 10.42 -12.36 7.98
CA LEU A 100 10.36 -11.13 8.78
C LEU A 100 9.85 -11.39 10.20
N THR A 101 8.80 -12.19 10.34
CA THR A 101 8.19 -12.52 11.65
C THR A 101 9.17 -13.26 12.57
N ILE A 102 9.98 -14.17 12.03
CA ILE A 102 10.96 -14.95 12.81
C ILE A 102 12.27 -14.18 13.01
N SER A 103 12.63 -13.32 12.06
CA SER A 103 13.86 -12.53 12.12
C SER A 103 13.87 -11.51 13.26
N PRO A 104 15.03 -11.02 13.68
CA PRO A 104 15.14 -9.91 14.63
C PRO A 104 14.40 -8.64 14.19
N LEU A 105 14.17 -8.47 12.88
CA LEU A 105 13.47 -7.31 12.32
C LEU A 105 11.99 -7.28 12.70
N GLY A 106 11.37 -8.44 12.95
CA GLY A 106 9.96 -8.51 13.39
C GLY A 106 9.73 -7.94 14.80
N LYS A 107 10.79 -7.69 15.57
CA LYS A 107 10.69 -7.06 16.91
C LYS A 107 10.69 -5.53 16.85
N ILE A 108 11.00 -4.95 15.69
CA ILE A 108 11.05 -3.50 15.52
C ILE A 108 9.63 -2.95 15.56
N ARG A 109 9.39 -1.95 16.42
CA ARG A 109 8.13 -1.25 16.52
C ARG A 109 8.05 -0.18 15.42
N LEU A 110 6.96 -0.17 14.68
CA LEU A 110 6.67 0.87 13.69
C LEU A 110 6.19 2.12 14.45
N GLY A 111 6.88 3.25 14.25
CA GLY A 111 6.61 4.50 14.98
C GLY A 111 7.62 4.87 16.07
N GLY A 112 8.72 4.10 16.19
CA GLY A 112 9.83 4.41 17.10
C GLY A 112 9.93 3.48 18.33
N PRO A 113 11.02 3.55 19.11
CA PRO A 113 11.30 2.63 20.22
C PRO A 113 10.23 2.66 21.33
N SER A 114 9.64 3.81 21.58
CA SER A 114 8.64 4.06 22.63
C SER A 114 7.19 3.95 22.16
N ALA A 115 6.95 3.66 20.87
CA ALA A 115 5.61 3.61 20.31
C ALA A 115 4.71 2.57 21.01
N THR A 116 3.47 2.98 21.28
CA THR A 116 2.40 2.14 21.83
C THR A 116 1.29 1.96 20.81
N PRO A 117 0.57 0.82 20.81
CA PRO A 117 -0.55 0.63 19.88
C PRO A 117 -1.68 1.65 20.12
N ASP A 118 -2.09 2.36 19.07
CA ASP A 118 -3.22 3.30 19.13
C ASP A 118 -4.58 2.59 19.28
N PHE A 119 -4.66 1.34 18.81
CA PHE A 119 -5.87 0.52 18.84
C PHE A 119 -5.66 -0.74 19.67
N SER A 120 -6.72 -1.17 20.37
CA SER A 120 -6.72 -2.48 21.04
C SER A 120 -6.59 -3.61 20.03
N ILE A 121 -6.02 -4.74 20.44
CA ILE A 121 -5.81 -5.91 19.56
C ILE A 121 -7.11 -6.36 18.89
N VAL A 122 -8.23 -6.37 19.61
CA VAL A 122 -9.53 -6.77 19.05
C VAL A 122 -9.99 -5.79 17.96
N SER A 123 -9.85 -4.49 18.20
CA SER A 123 -10.19 -3.47 17.20
C SER A 123 -9.27 -3.55 15.98
N TRP A 124 -7.97 -3.80 16.19
CA TRP A 124 -6.99 -3.93 15.12
C TRP A 124 -7.27 -5.15 14.23
N VAL A 125 -7.57 -6.31 14.82
CA VAL A 125 -7.99 -7.50 14.06
C VAL A 125 -9.28 -7.25 13.29
N ALA A 126 -10.26 -6.55 13.88
CA ALA A 126 -11.49 -6.19 13.19
C ALA A 126 -11.24 -5.26 11.99
N MET A 127 -10.31 -4.30 12.10
CA MET A 127 -9.92 -3.44 10.97
C MET A 127 -9.26 -4.23 9.84
N LEU A 128 -8.36 -5.18 10.17
CA LEU A 128 -7.75 -6.05 9.16
C LEU A 128 -8.79 -6.93 8.44
N PHE A 129 -9.76 -7.45 9.17
CA PHE A 129 -10.85 -8.22 8.58
C PHE A 129 -11.73 -7.36 7.67
N ALA A 130 -12.10 -6.16 8.13
CA ALA A 130 -12.89 -5.22 7.34
C ALA A 130 -12.17 -4.77 6.06
N ALA A 131 -10.85 -4.56 6.13
CA ALA A 131 -10.04 -4.22 4.97
C ALA A 131 -9.91 -5.39 3.97
N GLY A 132 -9.92 -6.63 4.46
CA GLY A 132 -9.75 -7.83 3.62
C GLY A 132 -11.04 -8.36 2.98
N VAL A 133 -12.20 -8.18 3.62
CA VAL A 133 -13.48 -8.69 3.09
C VAL A 133 -14.05 -7.73 2.05
N GLY A 134 -13.90 -8.08 0.78
CA GLY A 134 -14.47 -7.34 -0.35
C GLY A 134 -15.66 -8.03 -1.00
N ALA A 135 -16.30 -7.34 -1.96
CA ALA A 135 -17.40 -7.90 -2.76
C ALA A 135 -17.03 -9.21 -3.48
N GLY A 136 -15.76 -9.39 -3.84
CA GLY A 136 -15.25 -10.62 -4.45
C GLY A 136 -15.39 -11.85 -3.55
N PHE A 137 -15.30 -11.70 -2.22
CA PHE A 137 -15.49 -12.81 -1.28
C PHE A 137 -16.93 -13.33 -1.31
N MET A 138 -17.93 -12.43 -1.40
CA MET A 138 -19.34 -12.83 -1.44
C MET A 138 -19.71 -13.52 -2.77
N PHE A 139 -19.13 -13.07 -3.88
CA PHE A 139 -19.39 -13.67 -5.20
C PHE A 139 -18.65 -15.00 -5.37
N SER A 140 -17.33 -15.01 -5.21
CA SER A 140 -16.52 -16.21 -5.42
C SER A 140 -16.70 -17.24 -4.31
N GLY A 141 -17.04 -16.84 -3.09
CA GLY A 141 -17.22 -17.77 -1.96
C GLY A 141 -18.33 -18.80 -2.16
N ALA A 142 -19.39 -18.47 -2.92
CA ALA A 142 -20.42 -19.42 -3.30
C ALA A 142 -20.19 -20.01 -4.70
N ALA A 143 -19.67 -19.21 -5.64
CA ALA A 143 -19.48 -19.64 -7.02
C ALA A 143 -18.34 -20.67 -7.18
N GLU A 144 -17.25 -20.51 -6.44
CA GLU A 144 -16.06 -21.35 -6.56
C GLU A 144 -16.30 -22.79 -6.10
N PRO A 145 -16.92 -23.07 -4.93
CA PRO A 145 -17.23 -24.44 -4.53
C PRO A 145 -18.17 -25.16 -5.49
N LEU A 146 -19.16 -24.45 -6.03
CA LEU A 146 -20.09 -25.01 -7.03
C LEU A 146 -19.36 -25.33 -8.33
N ALA A 147 -18.45 -24.47 -8.78
CA ALA A 147 -17.68 -24.67 -10.01
C ALA A 147 -16.71 -25.86 -9.93
N TYR A 148 -16.18 -26.19 -8.75
CA TYR A 148 -15.31 -27.36 -8.55
C TYR A 148 -16.04 -28.65 -8.18
N TYR A 149 -17.30 -28.55 -7.75
CA TYR A 149 -18.11 -29.72 -7.39
C TYR A 149 -18.67 -30.46 -8.60
N THR A 150 -18.91 -29.76 -9.72
CA THR A 150 -19.44 -30.35 -10.97
C THR A 150 -18.34 -30.60 -11.97
#